data_AF-A0A7Y3U2W7-F1
#
_entry.id   AF-A0A7Y3U2W7-F1
#
_cell.length_a   1.000
_cell.length_b   1.000
_cell.length_c   1.000
_cell.angle_alpha   90.00
_cell.angle_beta   90.00
_cell.angle_gamma   90.00
#
_symmetry.space_group_name_H-M   'P 1'
#
loop_
_entity.id
_entity.type
_entity.pdbx_description
1 polymer ?
#
loop_
_entity_poly.entity_id
_entity_poly.type
_entity_poly.pdbx_seq_one_letter_code
_entity_poly.pdbx_strand_id
1 'polypeptide(L)'
;MRKQIKAFLVVVITVILFSQKLYAQPLHFIAYGDTRRDMETMEKTQVKHNAIARVIRDLDPDFILFSGDMIYYHEFENFLTVITNNYEDKMIPLYPVIGNHELMFGEKVDTFIKDLREKIDAINKPGEPAPSHTKLLKEIELLRGKLYKEIDSIMEAKLKKRSRQVLCEEICDTLNPAYISYLKELLCETADEQSWYSFVKEADRVKIKFIALNSSLPDDEEQFQWFLAELKQFRGPKIIFEHYPPYSIGHHGCTDLLNSKSKAARFRDRYTKGF
;
A
#
# COMPACT_ATOMS: atom_id res chain seq x y z
N MET A 1 -53.48 -28.61 24.38
CA MET A 1 -52.22 -29.02 23.69
C MET A 1 -51.87 -28.18 22.46
N ARG A 2 -52.64 -28.18 21.35
CA ARG A 2 -52.25 -27.48 20.10
C ARG A 2 -51.93 -25.97 20.23
N LYS A 3 -52.65 -25.22 21.06
CA LYS A 3 -52.37 -23.79 21.31
C LYS A 3 -51.08 -23.54 22.09
N GLN A 4 -50.78 -24.38 23.07
CA GLN A 4 -49.54 -24.29 23.87
C GLN A 4 -48.30 -24.64 23.03
N ILE A 5 -48.42 -25.62 22.13
CA ILE A 5 -47.34 -25.97 21.21
C ILE A 5 -47.04 -24.81 20.25
N LYS A 6 -48.08 -24.12 19.73
CA LYS A 6 -47.89 -22.93 18.88
C LYS A 6 -47.25 -21.77 19.63
N ALA A 7 -47.69 -21.50 20.86
CA ALA A 7 -47.11 -20.43 21.69
C ALA A 7 -45.63 -20.72 22.04
N PHE A 8 -45.30 -21.96 22.38
CA PHE A 8 -43.93 -22.40 22.64
C PHE A 8 -43.04 -22.26 21.40
N LEU A 9 -43.54 -22.66 20.22
CA LEU A 9 -42.80 -22.54 18.97
C LEU A 9 -42.49 -21.07 18.62
N VAL A 10 -43.45 -20.17 18.83
CA VAL A 10 -43.27 -18.72 18.62
C VAL A 10 -42.20 -18.16 19.55
N VAL A 11 -42.22 -18.54 20.83
CA VAL A 11 -41.20 -18.09 21.80
C VAL A 11 -39.82 -18.61 21.42
N VAL A 12 -39.68 -19.88 21.04
CA VAL A 12 -38.40 -20.47 20.62
C VAL A 12 -37.87 -19.78 19.36
N ILE A 13 -38.71 -19.56 18.34
CA ILE A 13 -38.32 -18.84 17.13
C ILE A 13 -37.89 -17.40 17.45
N THR A 14 -38.61 -16.74 18.36
CA THR A 14 -38.27 -15.36 18.78
C THR A 14 -36.95 -15.32 19.53
N VAL A 15 -36.69 -16.26 20.44
CA VAL A 15 -35.41 -16.38 21.16
C VAL A 15 -34.26 -16.69 20.20
N ILE A 16 -34.45 -17.57 19.22
CA ILE A 16 -33.44 -17.87 18.20
C ILE A 16 -33.15 -16.62 17.34
N LEU A 17 -34.18 -15.93 16.86
CA LEU A 17 -34.02 -14.70 16.06
C LEU A 17 -33.39 -13.55 16.87
N PHE A 18 -33.70 -13.42 18.16
CA PHE A 18 -33.05 -12.45 19.05
C PHE A 18 -31.61 -12.83 19.40
N SER A 19 -31.32 -14.14 19.54
CA SER A 19 -29.96 -14.62 19.83
C SER A 19 -29.01 -14.41 18.65
N GLN A 20 -29.48 -14.53 17.40
CA GLN A 20 -28.67 -14.21 16.22
C GLN A 20 -28.35 -12.71 16.11
N LYS A 21 -29.23 -11.84 16.63
CA LYS A 21 -28.96 -10.40 16.76
C LYS A 21 -28.00 -10.02 17.89
N LEU A 22 -27.70 -10.94 18.81
CA LEU A 22 -26.82 -10.73 19.96
C LEU A 22 -25.36 -11.15 19.72
N TYR A 23 -25.07 -11.80 18.59
CA TYR A 23 -23.69 -12.03 18.18
C TYR A 23 -23.18 -10.78 17.48
N ALA A 24 -22.27 -10.08 18.16
CA ALA A 24 -21.41 -9.06 17.57
C ALA A 24 -20.87 -9.57 16.23
N GLN A 25 -21.20 -8.91 15.12
CA GLN A 25 -20.61 -9.24 13.83
C GLN A 25 -19.16 -8.74 13.85
N PRO A 26 -18.16 -9.63 13.79
CA PRO A 26 -16.77 -9.23 13.75
C PRO A 26 -16.46 -8.48 12.45
N LEU A 27 -15.59 -7.47 12.52
CA LEU A 27 -15.07 -6.78 11.33
C LEU A 27 -13.93 -7.61 10.74
N HIS A 28 -14.10 -8.09 9.51
CA HIS A 28 -13.16 -8.97 8.81
C HIS A 28 -12.53 -8.21 7.65
N PHE A 29 -11.24 -7.88 7.75
CA PHE A 29 -10.51 -7.22 6.67
C PHE A 29 -9.16 -7.88 6.43
N ILE A 30 -8.61 -7.68 5.23
CA ILE A 30 -7.30 -8.19 4.84
C ILE A 30 -6.36 -7.01 4.62
N ALA A 31 -5.14 -7.09 5.17
CA ALA A 31 -4.03 -6.22 4.78
C ALA A 31 -3.18 -6.93 3.73
N TYR A 32 -2.95 -6.30 2.58
CA TYR A 32 -2.25 -6.91 1.44
C TYR A 32 -1.53 -5.84 0.62
N GLY A 33 -0.45 -6.18 -0.09
CA GLY A 33 0.34 -5.22 -0.84
C GLY A 33 1.46 -5.88 -1.61
N ASP A 34 2.30 -5.07 -2.27
CA ASP A 34 3.47 -5.54 -3.04
C ASP A 34 3.10 -6.62 -4.07
N THR A 35 2.05 -6.36 -4.87
CA THR A 35 1.53 -7.32 -5.87
C THR A 35 2.11 -7.17 -7.27
N ARG A 36 2.99 -6.19 -7.45
CA ARG A 36 3.76 -5.95 -8.67
C ARG A 36 4.45 -7.21 -9.19
N ARG A 37 4.71 -7.25 -10.50
CA ARG A 37 5.49 -8.33 -11.12
C ARG A 37 6.96 -8.27 -10.71
N ASP A 38 7.60 -9.45 -10.70
CA ASP A 38 9.03 -9.56 -10.46
C ASP A 38 9.83 -8.95 -11.61
N MET A 39 10.79 -8.07 -11.28
CA MET A 39 11.60 -7.31 -12.24
C MET A 39 12.64 -8.16 -12.97
N GLU A 40 13.16 -9.22 -12.35
CA GLU A 40 14.31 -9.99 -12.87
C GLU A 40 13.85 -11.10 -13.81
N THR A 41 12.70 -11.70 -13.50
CA THR A 41 12.20 -12.87 -14.23
C THR A 41 11.12 -12.55 -15.24
N MET A 42 10.38 -11.43 -15.05
CA MET A 42 9.14 -11.12 -15.78
C MET A 42 8.14 -12.30 -15.85
N GLU A 43 8.31 -13.36 -15.04
CA GLU A 43 7.55 -14.61 -15.05
C GLU A 43 6.80 -14.88 -13.73
N LYS A 44 5.55 -15.36 -13.86
CA LYS A 44 4.70 -16.13 -12.92
C LYS A 44 4.54 -15.73 -11.44
N THR A 45 5.03 -14.59 -10.92
CA THR A 45 4.57 -14.08 -9.60
C THR A 45 3.05 -13.89 -9.57
N GLN A 46 2.49 -13.55 -10.73
CA GLN A 46 1.05 -13.43 -10.95
C GLN A 46 0.25 -14.68 -10.55
N VAL A 47 0.79 -15.89 -10.71
CA VAL A 47 0.08 -17.12 -10.33
C VAL A 47 -0.11 -17.20 -8.83
N LYS A 48 0.92 -16.83 -8.05
CA LYS A 48 0.85 -16.79 -6.58
C LYS A 48 -0.09 -15.68 -6.11
N HIS A 49 0.01 -14.48 -6.69
CA HIS A 49 -0.90 -13.39 -6.36
C HIS A 49 -2.36 -13.73 -6.71
N ASN A 50 -2.62 -14.40 -7.84
CA ASN A 50 -3.95 -14.88 -8.18
C ASN A 50 -4.43 -15.97 -7.22
N ALA A 51 -3.56 -16.87 -6.76
CA ALA A 51 -3.93 -17.87 -5.75
C ALA A 51 -4.29 -17.21 -4.41
N ILE A 52 -3.52 -16.22 -3.96
CA ILE A 52 -3.83 -15.43 -2.76
C ILE A 52 -5.14 -14.66 -2.96
N ALA A 53 -5.32 -14.00 -4.11
CA ALA A 53 -6.52 -13.23 -4.42
C ALA A 53 -7.78 -14.11 -4.43
N ARG A 54 -7.69 -15.34 -4.93
CA ARG A 54 -8.79 -16.33 -4.84
C ARG A 54 -9.12 -16.68 -3.40
N VAL A 55 -8.11 -16.91 -2.55
CA VAL A 55 -8.34 -17.17 -1.12
C VAL A 55 -8.98 -15.96 -0.45
N ILE A 56 -8.51 -14.74 -0.72
CA ILE A 56 -9.11 -13.51 -0.20
C ILE A 56 -10.57 -13.39 -0.65
N ARG A 57 -10.86 -13.63 -1.94
CA ARG A 57 -12.22 -13.63 -2.47
C ARG A 57 -13.10 -14.65 -1.77
N ASP A 58 -12.61 -15.88 -1.59
CA ASP A 58 -13.38 -16.97 -0.99
C ASP A 58 -13.62 -16.73 0.53
N LEU A 59 -12.74 -15.96 1.19
CA LEU A 59 -12.93 -15.48 2.57
C LEU A 59 -13.99 -14.38 2.69
N ASP A 60 -14.30 -13.67 1.60
CA ASP A 60 -15.31 -12.62 1.52
C ASP A 60 -15.19 -11.54 2.61
N PRO A 61 -14.01 -10.89 2.77
CA PRO A 61 -13.82 -9.85 3.78
C PRO A 61 -14.66 -8.60 3.48
N ASP A 62 -14.94 -7.82 4.53
CA ASP A 62 -15.65 -6.54 4.44
C ASP A 62 -14.90 -5.53 3.55
N PHE A 63 -13.56 -5.59 3.53
CA PHE A 63 -12.68 -4.78 2.69
C PHE A 63 -11.22 -5.27 2.74
N ILE A 64 -10.39 -4.72 1.85
CA ILE A 64 -8.94 -4.90 1.78
C ILE A 64 -8.27 -3.55 2.05
N LEU A 65 -7.28 -3.53 2.94
CA LEU A 65 -6.32 -2.45 3.08
C LEU A 65 -5.11 -2.76 2.20
N PHE A 66 -4.91 -1.97 1.14
CA PHE A 66 -3.86 -2.22 0.17
C PHE A 66 -2.63 -1.35 0.45
N SER A 67 -1.52 -1.94 0.91
CA SER A 67 -0.34 -1.23 1.45
C SER A 67 0.64 -0.69 0.40
N GLY A 68 0.18 -0.40 -0.82
CA GLY A 68 1.01 0.14 -1.91
C GLY A 68 1.79 -0.91 -2.72
N ASP A 69 2.56 -0.43 -3.69
CA ASP A 69 3.31 -1.24 -4.66
C ASP A 69 2.41 -2.24 -5.41
N MET A 70 1.29 -1.71 -5.88
CA MET A 70 0.29 -2.39 -6.70
C MET A 70 0.87 -2.78 -8.06
N ILE A 71 1.67 -1.90 -8.64
CA ILE A 71 2.13 -1.99 -10.03
C ILE A 71 3.60 -1.68 -10.22
N TYR A 72 4.09 -1.95 -11.43
CA TYR A 72 5.35 -1.43 -11.91
C TYR A 72 5.09 -0.39 -13.02
N TYR A 73 5.42 0.88 -12.78
CA TYR A 73 5.34 2.00 -13.74
C TYR A 73 3.97 2.24 -14.40
N HIS A 74 3.73 1.61 -15.55
CA HIS A 74 2.60 1.81 -16.46
C HIS A 74 1.68 0.58 -16.49
N GLU A 75 1.92 -0.38 -15.60
CA GLU A 75 1.17 -1.63 -15.54
C GLU A 75 -0.18 -1.50 -14.81
N PHE A 76 -0.74 -0.28 -14.69
CA PHE A 76 -2.06 -0.07 -14.10
C PHE A 76 -3.12 -0.93 -14.80
N GLU A 77 -3.13 -1.00 -16.12
CA GLU A 77 -4.08 -1.86 -16.86
C GLU A 77 -3.97 -3.34 -16.46
N ASN A 78 -2.75 -3.85 -16.24
CA ASN A 78 -2.54 -5.23 -15.81
C ASN A 78 -3.06 -5.46 -14.39
N PHE A 79 -2.80 -4.53 -13.47
CA PHE A 79 -3.31 -4.60 -12.11
C PHE A 79 -4.83 -4.52 -12.06
N LEU A 80 -5.42 -3.58 -12.80
CA LEU A 80 -6.86 -3.44 -12.92
C LEU A 80 -7.51 -4.74 -13.45
N THR A 81 -6.86 -5.39 -14.44
CA THR A 81 -7.30 -6.69 -14.95
C THR A 81 -7.25 -7.78 -13.88
N VAL A 82 -6.19 -7.81 -13.07
CA VAL A 82 -6.03 -8.80 -11.98
C VAL A 82 -7.07 -8.59 -10.88
N ILE A 83 -7.30 -7.34 -10.47
CA ILE A 83 -8.33 -7.02 -9.47
C ILE A 83 -9.71 -7.38 -10.02
N THR A 84 -10.03 -6.94 -11.24
CA THR A 84 -11.32 -7.23 -11.87
C THR A 84 -11.57 -8.73 -11.96
N ASN A 85 -10.62 -9.50 -12.52
CA ASN A 85 -10.79 -10.94 -12.73
C ASN A 85 -10.87 -11.76 -11.44
N ASN A 86 -10.25 -11.30 -10.35
CA ASN A 86 -10.24 -12.06 -9.10
C ASN A 86 -11.37 -11.68 -8.15
N TYR A 87 -12.08 -10.57 -8.36
CA TYR A 87 -13.10 -10.09 -7.40
C TYR A 87 -14.47 -9.74 -8.02
N GLU A 88 -14.68 -10.01 -9.33
CA GLU A 88 -15.88 -9.60 -10.11
C GLU A 88 -17.21 -9.94 -9.45
N ASP A 89 -17.30 -11.11 -8.84
CA ASP A 89 -18.53 -11.66 -8.27
C ASP A 89 -18.79 -11.22 -6.82
N LYS A 90 -17.77 -10.71 -6.12
CA LYS A 90 -17.83 -10.38 -4.68
C LYS A 90 -17.81 -8.90 -4.36
N MET A 91 -17.32 -8.05 -5.26
CA MET A 91 -17.32 -6.58 -5.08
C MET A 91 -16.67 -6.12 -3.76
N ILE A 92 -15.57 -6.75 -3.36
CA ILE A 92 -14.86 -6.42 -2.10
C ILE A 92 -14.21 -5.03 -2.22
N PRO A 93 -14.50 -4.09 -1.30
CA PRO A 93 -13.85 -2.77 -1.25
C PRO A 93 -12.33 -2.85 -1.06
N LEU A 94 -11.57 -2.02 -1.76
CA LEU A 94 -10.10 -1.90 -1.70
C LEU A 94 -9.65 -0.47 -1.31
N TYR A 95 -9.04 -0.29 -0.14
CA TYR A 95 -8.52 0.99 0.32
C TYR A 95 -7.00 1.05 0.11
N PRO A 96 -6.49 1.72 -0.95
CA PRO A 96 -5.07 1.73 -1.24
C PRO A 96 -4.32 2.90 -0.59
N VAL A 97 -3.05 2.68 -0.30
CA VAL A 97 -2.04 3.73 -0.14
C VAL A 97 -1.07 3.72 -1.31
N ILE A 98 -0.32 4.82 -1.42
CA ILE A 98 0.65 5.01 -2.50
C ILE A 98 2.01 4.48 -2.07
N GLY A 99 2.48 3.44 -2.76
CA GLY A 99 3.84 2.93 -2.64
C GLY A 99 4.80 3.70 -3.53
N ASN A 100 6.08 3.35 -3.43
CA ASN A 100 7.11 4.09 -4.16
C ASN A 100 7.16 3.71 -5.64
N HIS A 101 6.57 2.59 -6.03
CA HIS A 101 6.47 2.19 -7.43
C HIS A 101 5.39 2.95 -8.20
N GLU A 102 4.42 3.52 -7.49
CA GLU A 102 3.39 4.40 -8.05
C GLU A 102 3.91 5.82 -8.33
N LEU A 103 4.92 6.29 -7.60
CA LEU A 103 5.40 7.68 -7.64
C LEU A 103 6.27 8.07 -8.83
N MET A 104 6.63 7.13 -9.70
CA MET A 104 7.43 7.38 -10.91
C MET A 104 8.74 8.14 -10.61
N PHE A 105 9.83 7.41 -10.44
CA PHE A 105 11.17 8.03 -10.45
C PHE A 105 11.66 8.39 -11.87
N GLY A 106 10.91 7.99 -12.90
CA GLY A 106 11.29 8.16 -14.30
C GLY A 106 12.29 7.09 -14.75
N GLU A 107 12.15 6.67 -16.01
CA GLU A 107 13.00 5.63 -16.65
C GLU A 107 14.49 5.84 -16.39
N LYS A 108 14.92 7.09 -16.25
CA LYS A 108 16.31 7.48 -15.98
C LYS A 108 16.80 7.08 -14.59
N VAL A 109 16.01 7.32 -13.54
CA VAL A 109 16.35 6.89 -12.17
C VAL A 109 16.34 5.37 -12.08
N ASP A 110 15.38 4.72 -12.74
CA ASP A 110 15.31 3.27 -12.84
C ASP A 110 16.52 2.67 -13.57
N THR A 111 16.96 3.29 -14.66
CA THR A 111 18.17 2.90 -15.39
C THR A 111 19.39 2.96 -14.49
N PHE A 112 19.58 4.07 -13.75
CA PHE A 112 20.66 4.17 -12.79
C PHE A 112 20.61 3.08 -11.71
N ILE A 113 19.42 2.70 -11.26
CA ILE A 113 19.26 1.64 -10.25
C ILE A 113 19.59 0.27 -10.83
N LYS A 114 19.14 -0.04 -12.05
CA LYS A 114 19.45 -1.30 -12.73
C LYS A 114 20.97 -1.43 -12.92
N ASP A 115 21.61 -0.38 -13.43
CA ASP A 115 23.06 -0.34 -13.60
C ASP A 115 23.82 -0.53 -12.28
N LEU A 116 23.34 0.09 -11.19
CA LEU A 116 23.93 -0.08 -9.87
C LEU A 116 23.81 -1.50 -9.34
N ARG A 117 22.62 -2.12 -9.49
CA ARG A 117 22.39 -3.50 -9.05
C ARG A 117 23.30 -4.47 -9.79
N GLU A 118 23.34 -4.38 -11.12
CA GLU A 118 24.20 -5.23 -11.95
C GLU A 118 25.67 -5.16 -11.53
N LYS A 119 26.17 -3.95 -11.24
CA LYS A 119 27.56 -3.74 -10.79
C LYS A 119 27.81 -4.23 -9.37
N ILE A 120 26.86 -4.05 -8.45
CA ILE A 120 26.96 -4.58 -7.09
C ILE A 120 26.97 -6.11 -7.11
N ASP A 121 26.11 -6.72 -7.93
CA ASP A 121 26.03 -8.17 -8.06
C ASP A 121 27.30 -8.74 -8.70
N ALA A 122 27.93 -8.02 -9.63
CA ALA A 122 29.23 -8.39 -10.18
C ALA A 122 30.33 -8.45 -9.11
N ILE A 123 30.37 -7.49 -8.17
CA ILE A 123 31.32 -7.50 -7.04
C ILE A 123 31.06 -8.67 -6.09
N ASN A 124 29.79 -9.02 -5.87
CA ASN A 124 29.41 -10.07 -4.94
C ASN A 124 29.60 -11.49 -5.51
N LYS A 125 29.95 -11.64 -6.80
CA LYS A 125 30.25 -12.94 -7.40
C LYS A 125 31.62 -13.46 -6.93
N PRO A 126 31.69 -14.66 -6.33
CA PRO A 126 32.97 -15.22 -5.90
C PRO A 126 33.84 -15.57 -7.12
N GLY A 127 35.07 -15.03 -7.18
CA GLY A 127 36.10 -15.44 -8.15
C GLY A 127 36.69 -14.35 -9.04
N GLU A 128 36.25 -13.09 -8.95
CA GLU A 128 36.85 -11.99 -9.75
C GLU A 128 38.13 -11.38 -9.11
N PRO A 129 39.15 -11.01 -9.91
CA PRO A 129 40.42 -10.52 -9.42
C PRO A 129 40.34 -9.07 -8.86
N ALA A 130 41.06 -8.81 -7.77
CA ALA A 130 41.05 -7.55 -7.01
C ALA A 130 41.19 -6.22 -7.81
N PRO A 131 41.92 -6.12 -8.93
CA PRO A 131 41.99 -4.90 -9.74
C PRO A 131 40.66 -4.54 -10.46
N SER A 132 39.80 -5.52 -10.78
CA SER A 132 38.47 -5.24 -11.37
C SER A 132 37.54 -4.61 -10.33
N HIS A 133 37.63 -5.05 -9.08
CA HIS A 133 36.80 -4.55 -7.97
C HIS A 133 37.04 -3.07 -7.68
N THR A 134 38.29 -2.59 -7.68
CA THR A 134 38.57 -1.17 -7.45
C THR A 134 37.98 -0.27 -8.53
N LYS A 135 37.95 -0.72 -9.79
CA LYS A 135 37.32 0.01 -10.89
C LYS A 135 35.79 0.02 -10.74
N LEU A 136 35.20 -1.14 -10.47
CA LEU A 136 33.76 -1.30 -10.23
C LEU A 136 33.25 -0.45 -9.07
N LEU A 137 33.98 -0.40 -7.95
CA LEU A 137 33.63 0.45 -6.80
C LEU A 137 33.56 1.94 -7.16
N LYS A 138 34.53 2.45 -7.94
CA LYS A 138 34.51 3.84 -8.42
C LYS A 138 33.32 4.11 -9.36
N GLU A 139 32.98 3.17 -10.23
CA GLU A 139 31.81 3.29 -11.11
C GLU A 139 30.50 3.30 -10.31
N ILE A 140 30.39 2.48 -9.26
CA ILE A 140 29.26 2.45 -8.35
C ILE A 140 29.12 3.80 -7.62
N GLU A 141 30.20 4.36 -7.09
CA GLU A 141 30.17 5.68 -6.44
C GLU A 141 29.71 6.79 -7.41
N LEU A 142 30.22 6.78 -8.64
CA LEU A 142 29.81 7.74 -9.66
C LEU A 142 28.32 7.61 -10.02
N LEU A 143 27.83 6.38 -10.19
CA LEU A 143 26.42 6.12 -10.48
C LEU A 143 25.52 6.53 -9.31
N ARG A 144 25.93 6.26 -8.06
CA ARG A 144 25.20 6.76 -6.87
C ARG A 144 25.13 8.28 -6.84
N GLY A 145 26.23 8.96 -7.16
CA GLY A 145 26.23 10.43 -7.24
C GLY A 145 25.25 10.97 -8.29
N LYS A 146 25.20 10.35 -9.48
CA LYS A 146 24.23 10.70 -10.53
C LYS A 146 22.79 10.43 -10.09
N LEU A 147 22.58 9.29 -9.44
CA LEU A 147 21.29 8.87 -8.94
C LEU A 147 20.74 9.84 -7.89
N TYR A 148 21.52 10.16 -6.86
CA TYR A 148 21.11 11.13 -5.84
C TYR A 148 20.83 12.50 -6.44
N LYS A 149 21.66 12.95 -7.39
CA LYS A 149 21.41 14.24 -8.08
C LYS A 149 20.11 14.24 -8.87
N GLU A 150 19.76 13.13 -9.52
CA GLU A 150 18.51 13.01 -10.25
C GLU A 150 17.32 13.01 -9.28
N ILE A 151 17.40 12.24 -8.21
CA ILE A 151 16.37 12.17 -7.16
C ILE A 151 16.15 13.54 -6.50
N ASP A 152 17.23 14.20 -6.10
CA ASP A 152 17.19 15.53 -5.47
C ASP A 152 16.64 16.60 -6.43
N SER A 153 16.68 16.35 -7.74
CA SER A 153 16.08 17.26 -8.74
C SER A 153 14.58 17.06 -8.91
N ILE A 154 14.00 15.98 -8.37
CA ILE A 154 12.56 15.73 -8.43
C ILE A 154 11.88 16.70 -7.46
N MET A 155 11.10 17.63 -8.01
CA MET A 155 10.30 18.55 -7.22
C MET A 155 9.21 17.80 -6.44
N GLU A 156 9.09 18.08 -5.14
CA GLU A 156 8.08 17.47 -4.27
C GLU A 156 6.65 17.67 -4.79
N ALA A 157 6.33 18.87 -5.30
CA ALA A 157 5.05 19.17 -5.94
C ALA A 157 4.71 18.21 -7.10
N LYS A 158 5.72 17.73 -7.84
CA LYS A 158 5.53 16.74 -8.91
C LYS A 158 5.14 15.38 -8.33
N LEU A 159 5.75 14.99 -7.21
CA LEU A 159 5.43 13.74 -6.53
C LEU A 159 4.05 13.77 -5.88
N LYS A 160 3.67 14.90 -5.24
CA LYS A 160 2.31 15.12 -4.72
C LYS A 160 1.26 14.98 -5.82
N LYS A 161 1.47 15.72 -6.93
CA LYS A 161 0.61 15.63 -8.11
C LYS A 161 0.52 14.20 -8.64
N ARG A 162 1.64 13.49 -8.79
CA ARG A 162 1.63 12.09 -9.25
C ARG A 162 0.88 11.17 -8.28
N SER A 163 1.09 11.34 -6.97
CA SER A 163 0.39 10.56 -5.93
C SER A 163 -1.12 10.71 -6.07
N ARG A 164 -1.60 11.95 -6.27
CA ARG A 164 -3.02 12.22 -6.50
C ARG A 164 -3.52 11.58 -7.79
N GLN A 165 -2.78 11.74 -8.89
CA GLN A 165 -3.15 11.16 -10.19
C GLN A 165 -3.31 9.65 -10.10
N VAL A 166 -2.39 8.96 -9.43
CA VAL A 166 -2.51 7.52 -9.19
C VAL A 166 -3.80 7.21 -8.43
N LEU A 167 -4.03 7.89 -7.30
CA LEU A 167 -5.15 7.60 -6.43
C LEU A 167 -6.51 7.89 -7.11
N CYS A 168 -6.63 9.02 -7.80
CA CYS A 168 -7.90 9.50 -8.34
C CYS A 168 -8.13 9.08 -9.79
N GLU A 169 -7.15 9.28 -10.66
CA GLU A 169 -7.33 9.06 -12.10
C GLU A 169 -7.08 7.57 -12.45
N GLU A 170 -5.99 6.97 -11.96
CA GLU A 170 -5.61 5.61 -12.36
C GLU A 170 -6.35 4.53 -11.55
N ILE A 171 -6.65 4.78 -10.27
CA ILE A 171 -7.38 3.85 -9.41
C ILE A 171 -8.87 4.18 -9.39
N CYS A 172 -9.26 5.35 -8.86
CA CYS A 172 -10.68 5.68 -8.69
C CYS A 172 -11.45 5.75 -10.00
N ASP A 173 -10.91 6.40 -11.03
CA ASP A 173 -11.67 6.60 -12.26
C ASP A 173 -11.64 5.42 -13.21
N THR A 174 -10.70 4.48 -13.04
CA THR A 174 -10.53 3.36 -13.96
C THR A 174 -11.04 2.02 -13.40
N LEU A 175 -11.04 1.82 -12.07
CA LEU A 175 -11.65 0.61 -11.49
C LEU A 175 -13.17 0.60 -11.70
N ASN A 176 -13.74 -0.60 -11.83
CA ASN A 176 -15.19 -0.76 -11.91
C ASN A 176 -15.86 -0.04 -10.72
N PRO A 177 -16.87 0.83 -10.96
CA PRO A 177 -17.52 1.64 -9.93
C PRO A 177 -18.00 0.85 -8.70
N ALA A 178 -18.34 -0.42 -8.88
CA ALA A 178 -18.72 -1.32 -7.79
C ALA A 178 -17.64 -1.43 -6.70
N TYR A 179 -16.35 -1.35 -7.07
CA TYR A 179 -15.22 -1.46 -6.13
C TYR A 179 -14.70 -0.14 -5.60
N ILE A 180 -15.19 0.99 -6.09
CA ILE A 180 -14.46 2.25 -5.88
C ILE A 180 -15.38 3.45 -5.62
N SER A 181 -16.70 3.25 -5.68
CA SER A 181 -17.69 4.27 -5.33
C SER A 181 -17.48 4.83 -3.92
N TYR A 182 -17.20 3.99 -2.92
CA TYR A 182 -16.87 4.45 -1.56
C TYR A 182 -15.58 5.28 -1.54
N LEU A 183 -14.60 4.98 -2.39
CA LEU A 183 -13.34 5.71 -2.42
C LEU A 183 -13.54 7.06 -3.11
N LYS A 184 -14.36 7.12 -4.16
CA LYS A 184 -14.78 8.40 -4.76
C LYS A 184 -15.52 9.29 -3.77
N GLU A 185 -16.46 8.73 -3.01
CA GLU A 185 -17.15 9.46 -1.93
C GLU A 185 -16.16 9.94 -0.86
N LEU A 186 -15.18 9.10 -0.51
CA LEU A 186 -14.18 9.46 0.48
C LEU A 186 -13.23 10.58 0.02
N LEU A 187 -12.87 10.57 -1.27
CA LEU A 187 -11.88 11.49 -1.82
C LEU A 187 -12.49 12.79 -2.35
N CYS A 188 -13.80 12.87 -2.56
CA CYS A 188 -14.43 14.10 -3.08
C CYS A 188 -14.31 15.30 -2.12
N GLU A 189 -14.12 15.05 -0.82
CA GLU A 189 -13.92 16.07 0.20
C GLU A 189 -12.44 16.40 0.46
N THR A 190 -11.51 15.71 -0.21
CA THR A 190 -10.06 15.90 -0.02
C THR A 190 -9.50 16.95 -0.97
N ALA A 191 -8.42 17.63 -0.58
CA ALA A 191 -7.77 18.64 -1.41
C ALA A 191 -7.11 18.05 -2.67
N ASP A 192 -6.85 18.89 -3.68
CA ASP A 192 -6.33 18.47 -4.99
C ASP A 192 -4.94 17.79 -4.92
N GLU A 193 -4.12 18.10 -3.92
CA GLU A 193 -2.80 17.46 -3.75
C GLU A 193 -2.80 16.36 -2.67
N GLN A 194 -3.95 16.15 -2.01
CA GLN A 194 -4.08 15.22 -0.90
C GLN A 194 -4.15 13.77 -1.42
N SER A 195 -3.18 12.95 -0.99
CA SER A 195 -3.09 11.53 -1.35
C SER A 195 -3.20 10.59 -0.13
N TRP A 196 -3.64 11.15 1.00
CA TRP A 196 -3.91 10.48 2.27
C TRP A 196 -5.36 10.73 2.67
N TYR A 197 -5.94 9.83 3.44
CA TYR A 197 -7.36 9.91 3.80
C TYR A 197 -7.65 9.02 5.01
N SER A 198 -8.85 9.15 5.59
CA SER A 198 -9.28 8.26 6.67
C SER A 198 -10.77 7.97 6.58
N PHE A 199 -11.19 6.80 7.03
CA PHE A 199 -12.59 6.39 7.06
C PHE A 199 -12.92 5.68 8.37
N VAL A 200 -14.20 5.56 8.69
CA VAL A 200 -14.66 4.89 9.90
C VAL A 200 -15.49 3.66 9.52
N LYS A 201 -15.20 2.53 10.16
CA LYS A 201 -16.08 1.36 10.16
C LYS A 201 -16.63 1.16 11.57
N GLU A 202 -17.86 0.69 11.64
CA GLU A 202 -18.51 0.37 12.91
C GLU A 202 -18.74 -1.14 12.97
N ALA A 203 -18.26 -1.77 14.03
CA ALA A 203 -18.52 -3.18 14.33
C ALA A 203 -18.90 -3.28 15.80
N ASP A 204 -20.05 -3.90 16.08
CA ASP A 204 -20.59 -4.04 17.44
C ASP A 204 -20.59 -2.71 18.24
N ARG A 205 -21.08 -1.63 17.61
CA ARG A 205 -21.13 -0.26 18.18
C ARG A 205 -19.75 0.35 18.49
N VAL A 206 -18.66 -0.33 18.17
CA VAL A 206 -17.30 0.20 18.24
C VAL A 206 -16.98 0.81 16.88
N LYS A 207 -16.74 2.12 16.89
CA LYS A 207 -16.20 2.84 15.73
C LYS A 207 -14.69 2.69 15.70
N ILE A 208 -14.16 2.23 14.58
CA ILE A 208 -12.73 2.07 14.31
C ILE A 208 -12.37 3.02 13.16
N LYS A 209 -11.37 3.88 13.35
CA LYS A 209 -10.88 4.77 12.29
C LYS A 209 -9.69 4.14 11.59
N PHE A 210 -9.77 4.07 10.26
CA PHE A 210 -8.69 3.61 9.40
C PHE A 210 -8.04 4.84 8.76
N ILE A 211 -6.72 4.92 8.80
CA ILE A 211 -5.95 6.09 8.36
C ILE A 211 -4.93 5.62 7.33
N ALA A 212 -5.12 6.06 6.09
CA ALA A 212 -4.26 5.79 4.95
C ALA A 212 -3.23 6.94 4.84
N LEU A 213 -1.95 6.64 5.04
CA LEU A 213 -0.87 7.62 4.87
C LEU A 213 -0.12 7.39 3.57
N ASN A 214 0.31 8.47 2.93
CA ASN A 214 1.29 8.46 1.87
C ASN A 214 2.70 8.60 2.48
N SER A 215 3.25 7.48 2.93
CA SER A 215 4.61 7.38 3.44
C SER A 215 5.69 7.59 2.38
N SER A 216 5.31 7.60 1.10
CA SER A 216 6.23 7.89 0.00
C SER A 216 6.54 9.40 -0.11
N LEU A 217 5.83 10.23 0.68
CA LEU A 217 6.06 11.66 0.89
C LEU A 217 6.24 11.97 2.40
N PRO A 218 7.36 11.54 3.01
CA PRO A 218 7.53 11.58 4.47
C PRO A 218 7.71 12.99 5.05
N ASP A 219 8.12 13.96 4.22
CA ASP A 219 8.34 15.36 4.64
C ASP A 219 7.11 16.25 4.36
N ASP A 220 5.97 15.66 3.97
CA ASP A 220 4.76 16.43 3.66
C ASP A 220 4.12 17.03 4.93
N GLU A 221 4.34 18.32 5.12
CA GLU A 221 3.83 19.08 6.28
C GLU A 221 2.31 19.10 6.35
N GLU A 222 1.60 19.11 5.21
CA GLU A 222 0.14 19.13 5.19
C GLU A 222 -0.42 17.80 5.71
N GLN A 223 0.17 16.69 5.26
CA GLN A 223 -0.15 15.35 5.77
C GLN A 223 0.15 15.26 7.26
N PHE A 224 1.28 15.78 7.71
CA PHE A 224 1.66 15.76 9.12
C PHE A 224 0.62 16.49 10.00
N GLN A 225 0.27 17.72 9.64
CA GLN A 225 -0.73 18.50 10.40
C GLN A 225 -2.12 17.85 10.37
N TRP A 226 -2.53 17.35 9.19
CA TRP A 226 -3.78 16.61 9.04
C TRP A 226 -3.81 15.37 9.93
N PHE A 227 -2.75 14.57 9.92
CA PHE A 227 -2.65 13.34 10.70
C PHE A 227 -2.68 13.62 12.21
N LEU A 228 -1.99 14.67 12.67
CA LEU A 228 -2.08 15.11 14.08
C LEU A 228 -3.51 15.50 14.47
N ALA A 229 -4.24 16.17 13.59
CA ALA A 229 -5.64 16.52 13.83
C ALA A 229 -6.52 15.25 13.93
N GLU A 230 -6.35 14.32 12.99
CA GLU A 230 -7.06 13.04 12.95
C GLU A 230 -6.87 12.22 14.23
N LEU A 231 -5.63 12.14 14.72
CA LEU A 231 -5.29 11.46 15.96
C LEU A 231 -5.96 12.09 17.20
N LYS A 232 -6.06 13.43 17.23
CA LYS A 232 -6.66 14.19 18.35
C LYS A 232 -8.19 14.14 18.34
N GLN A 233 -8.81 14.20 17.16
CA GLN A 233 -10.26 14.30 17.01
C GLN A 233 -10.97 12.98 17.26
N PHE A 234 -10.35 11.84 16.94
CA PHE A 234 -10.96 10.52 17.12
C PHE A 234 -10.46 9.83 18.39
N ARG A 235 -11.35 9.45 19.31
CA ARG A 235 -10.97 8.83 20.60
C ARG A 235 -10.99 7.30 20.60
N GLY A 236 -11.57 6.66 19.59
CA GLY A 236 -11.63 5.21 19.48
C GLY A 236 -10.35 4.55 18.92
N PRO A 237 -10.40 3.22 18.69
CA PRO A 237 -9.34 2.46 18.04
C PRO A 237 -9.01 3.00 16.66
N LYS A 238 -7.71 3.01 16.31
CA LYS A 238 -7.22 3.48 15.03
C LYS A 238 -6.34 2.42 14.41
N ILE A 239 -6.50 2.21 13.10
CA ILE A 239 -5.65 1.35 12.30
C ILE A 239 -4.99 2.25 11.26
N ILE A 240 -3.68 2.42 11.37
CA ILE A 240 -2.89 3.20 10.42
C ILE A 240 -2.26 2.22 9.45
N PHE A 241 -2.32 2.52 8.17
CA PHE A 241 -1.68 1.74 7.13
C PHE A 241 -1.00 2.67 6.13
N GLU A 242 0.19 2.26 5.73
CA GLU A 242 1.12 3.01 4.89
C GLU A 242 2.07 2.02 4.22
N HIS A 243 2.81 2.47 3.20
CA HIS A 243 3.70 1.59 2.45
C HIS A 243 5.04 1.35 3.15
N TYR A 244 5.70 2.43 3.57
CA TYR A 244 6.96 2.37 4.29
C TYR A 244 6.70 2.26 5.80
N PRO A 245 7.12 1.17 6.46
CA PRO A 245 6.84 0.99 7.86
C PRO A 245 7.66 1.99 8.72
N PRO A 246 7.08 2.50 9.82
CA PRO A 246 7.79 3.38 10.73
C PRO A 246 8.86 2.63 11.53
N TYR A 247 8.74 1.29 11.62
CA TYR A 247 9.72 0.41 12.22
C TYR A 247 9.95 -0.80 11.32
N SER A 248 11.20 -1.02 10.92
CA SER A 248 11.60 -2.25 10.22
C SER A 248 13.07 -2.53 10.50
N ILE A 249 13.37 -3.80 10.80
CA ILE A 249 14.72 -4.35 10.96
C ILE A 249 15.15 -5.15 9.71
N GLY A 250 14.29 -5.18 8.69
CA GLY A 250 14.51 -5.93 7.47
C GLY A 250 15.47 -5.23 6.52
N HIS A 251 15.62 -5.81 5.33
CA HIS A 251 16.42 -5.22 4.26
C HIS A 251 15.97 -3.79 3.91
N HIS A 252 14.67 -3.58 4.07
CA HIS A 252 13.89 -2.36 3.88
C HIS A 252 13.70 -1.57 5.20
N GLY A 253 14.57 -1.86 6.16
CA GLY A 253 14.53 -1.35 7.52
C GLY A 253 15.29 -0.06 7.73
N CYS A 254 14.96 0.60 8.82
CA CYS A 254 15.61 1.83 9.26
C CYS A 254 16.20 1.61 10.66
N THR A 255 17.53 1.49 10.73
CA THR A 255 18.24 1.41 12.03
C THR A 255 18.50 2.80 12.63
N ASP A 256 18.17 3.87 11.92
CA ASP A 256 18.53 5.25 12.27
C ASP A 256 17.32 6.18 12.43
N LEU A 257 16.17 5.65 12.88
CA LEU A 257 14.90 6.37 13.07
C LEU A 257 15.00 7.66 13.90
N LEU A 258 16.02 7.78 14.75
CA LEU A 258 16.25 8.95 15.62
C LEU A 258 17.31 9.91 15.08
N ASN A 259 17.89 9.63 13.91
CA ASN A 259 18.91 10.49 13.32
C ASN A 259 18.25 11.59 12.48
N SER A 260 18.16 12.79 13.04
CA SER A 260 17.61 13.98 12.37
C SER A 260 18.40 14.45 11.14
N LYS A 261 19.58 13.87 10.88
CA LYS A 261 20.38 14.10 9.67
C LYS A 261 20.20 12.99 8.63
N SER A 262 19.45 11.93 8.95
CA SER A 262 19.22 10.82 8.03
C SER A 262 18.28 11.25 6.91
N LYS A 263 18.85 11.43 5.72
CA LYS A 263 18.10 11.67 4.49
C LYS A 263 17.36 10.43 3.99
N ALA A 264 17.49 9.30 4.69
CA ALA A 264 16.86 8.05 4.31
C ALA A 264 15.33 8.11 4.37
N ALA A 265 14.72 9.13 4.99
CA ALA A 265 13.29 9.36 4.89
C ALA A 265 12.84 9.50 3.43
N ARG A 266 13.48 10.34 2.62
CA ARG A 266 12.87 10.88 1.39
C ARG A 266 12.50 9.86 0.31
N PHE A 267 13.18 8.72 0.19
CA PHE A 267 12.90 7.71 -0.84
C PHE A 267 13.47 6.33 -0.48
N ARG A 268 12.91 5.72 0.56
CA ARG A 268 13.60 4.69 1.32
C ARG A 268 13.45 3.29 0.73
N ASP A 269 14.14 2.96 -0.37
CA ASP A 269 14.69 1.58 -0.52
C ASP A 269 15.58 1.21 -1.71
N ARG A 270 15.73 2.05 -2.73
CA ARG A 270 16.66 1.71 -3.83
C ARG A 270 18.10 2.19 -3.61
N TYR A 271 18.34 2.98 -2.57
CA TYR A 271 19.52 3.83 -2.50
C TYR A 271 20.46 3.59 -1.32
N THR A 272 20.13 2.64 -0.43
CA THR A 272 20.91 2.33 0.79
C THR A 272 21.81 1.10 0.67
N LYS A 273 21.71 0.30 -0.41
CA LYS A 273 22.74 -0.72 -0.70
C LYS A 273 24.03 -0.03 -1.15
N GLY A 274 24.80 0.39 -0.16
CA GLY A 274 26.07 1.03 -0.40
C GLY A 274 26.86 1.62 0.73
N PHE A 275 26.35 1.55 1.96
CA PHE A 275 27.10 1.89 3.16
C PHE A 275 27.47 0.60 3.89
#